data_AF-A0A9W4VR10-F1
#
_entry.id   AF-A0A9W4VR10-F1
#
_cell.length_a   1.000
_cell.length_b   1.000
_cell.length_c   1.000
_cell.angle_alpha   90.00
_cell.angle_beta   90.00
_cell.angle_gamma   90.00
#
_symmetry.space_group_name_H-M   'P 1'
#
loop_
_entity.id
_entity.type
_entity.pdbx_description
1 polymer ?
#
loop_
_entity_poly.entity_id
_entity_poly.type
_entity_poly.pdbx_seq_one_letter_code
_entity_poly.pdbx_strand_id
1 'polypeptide(L)'
;MKIMKTLLLTAAFPASAMATTTLENLQHDWSVCQYQTLEAKKESCFTTLSQRAHSASQAKNNADAALLIWSAIIDSSWAGAKGGLGALSLVKQARSDLEKAISIDPNALQGSAWTSLGALYYQVPGWPIGFGDKNKAEEMLKKALAINPDGIDPNYFYGDFLLKEKKTGEGKRYLEKALKAPARQGREIADQGRHRDIAKDLESIQ
;
A
#
# COMPACT_ATOMS: atom_id res chain seq x y z
N MET A 1 20.14 33.11 -63.77
CA MET A 1 19.33 33.50 -62.59
C MET A 1 19.09 32.23 -61.76
N LYS A 2 19.83 32.04 -60.67
CA LYS A 2 19.81 30.81 -59.83
C LYS A 2 18.62 30.86 -58.88
N ILE A 3 17.74 29.86 -58.94
CA ILE A 3 16.62 29.71 -57.99
C ILE A 3 17.07 28.71 -56.91
N MET A 4 17.25 29.23 -55.70
CA MET A 4 17.65 28.50 -54.49
C MET A 4 16.50 27.59 -54.04
N LYS A 5 16.71 26.27 -54.00
CA LYS A 5 15.76 25.32 -53.40
C LYS A 5 16.04 25.22 -51.91
N THR A 6 15.20 25.82 -51.08
CA THR A 6 15.24 25.68 -49.62
C THR A 6 14.69 24.31 -49.23
N LEU A 7 15.55 23.44 -48.70
CA LEU A 7 15.20 22.14 -48.16
C LEU A 7 14.78 22.33 -46.69
N LEU A 8 13.49 22.16 -46.40
CA LEU A 8 12.95 22.13 -45.04
C LEU A 8 13.23 20.76 -44.41
N LEU A 9 14.17 20.72 -43.46
CA LEU A 9 14.47 19.54 -42.67
C LEU A 9 13.53 19.50 -41.45
N THR A 10 12.48 18.69 -41.51
CA THR A 10 11.61 18.43 -40.36
C THR A 10 12.33 17.50 -39.39
N ALA A 11 12.79 18.02 -38.25
CA ALA A 11 13.30 17.21 -37.15
C ALA A 11 12.13 16.48 -36.48
N ALA A 12 11.99 15.18 -36.73
CA ALA A 12 11.09 14.32 -35.96
C ALA A 12 11.73 14.07 -34.59
N PHE A 13 11.24 14.75 -33.56
CA PHE A 13 11.58 14.39 -32.18
C PHE A 13 10.94 13.03 -31.87
N PRO A 14 11.69 12.02 -31.43
CA PRO A 14 11.09 10.80 -30.94
C PRO A 14 10.23 11.16 -29.73
N ALA A 15 8.93 10.96 -29.83
CA ALA A 15 8.06 11.00 -28.67
C ALA A 15 8.51 9.86 -27.76
N SER A 16 9.20 10.19 -26.66
CA SER A 16 9.47 9.24 -25.59
C SER A 16 8.11 8.76 -25.08
N ALA A 17 7.71 7.55 -25.46
CA ALA A 17 6.56 6.90 -24.88
C ALA A 17 6.85 6.74 -23.38
N MET A 18 6.31 7.64 -22.55
CA MET A 18 6.34 7.48 -21.11
C MET A 18 5.68 6.14 -20.82
N ALA A 19 6.45 5.16 -20.34
CA ALA A 19 5.91 3.86 -19.96
C ALA A 19 4.76 4.09 -18.97
N THR A 20 3.56 3.65 -19.35
CA THR A 20 2.39 3.81 -18.48
C THR A 20 2.62 2.96 -17.24
N THR A 21 2.61 3.59 -16.06
CA THR A 21 2.74 2.85 -14.80
C THR A 21 1.50 1.98 -14.61
N THR A 22 1.68 0.66 -14.67
CA THR A 22 0.60 -0.30 -14.45
C THR A 22 0.40 -0.58 -12.97
N LEU A 23 -0.75 -1.15 -12.61
CA LEU A 23 -1.03 -1.59 -11.26
C LEU A 23 0.03 -2.59 -10.80
N GLU A 24 0.34 -3.58 -11.63
CA GLU A 24 1.32 -4.64 -11.39
C GLU A 24 2.71 -4.08 -11.09
N ASN A 25 3.14 -3.03 -11.82
CA ASN A 25 4.39 -2.34 -11.53
C ASN A 25 4.37 -1.73 -10.12
N LEU A 26 3.28 -1.09 -9.71
CA LEU A 26 3.16 -0.51 -8.36
C LEU A 26 3.24 -1.59 -7.27
N GLN A 27 2.58 -2.74 -7.46
CA GLN A 27 2.60 -3.83 -6.48
C GLN A 27 4.00 -4.43 -6.34
N HIS A 28 4.66 -4.65 -7.47
CA HIS A 28 6.02 -5.18 -7.52
C HIS A 28 7.02 -4.21 -6.89
N ASP A 29 7.03 -2.95 -7.34
CA ASP A 29 7.97 -1.93 -6.87
C ASP A 29 7.77 -1.65 -5.37
N TRP A 30 6.53 -1.67 -4.87
CA TRP A 30 6.24 -1.57 -3.44
C TRP A 30 6.90 -2.70 -2.66
N SER A 31 6.78 -3.95 -3.15
CA SER A 31 7.37 -5.11 -2.48
C SER A 31 8.90 -5.04 -2.45
N VAL A 32 9.53 -4.49 -3.49
CA VAL A 32 10.98 -4.23 -3.53
C VAL A 32 11.37 -3.14 -2.52
N CYS A 33 10.65 -2.00 -2.50
CA CYS A 33 10.89 -0.94 -1.51
C CYS A 33 10.70 -1.44 -0.07
N GLN A 34 9.68 -2.26 0.19
CA GLN A 34 9.35 -2.73 1.53
C GLN A 34 10.31 -3.82 2.03
N TYR A 35 10.66 -4.79 1.18
CA TYR A 35 11.27 -6.05 1.63
C TYR A 35 12.67 -6.33 1.10
N GLN A 36 13.13 -5.63 0.07
CA GLN A 36 14.46 -5.85 -0.53
C GLN A 36 15.36 -4.60 -0.49
N THR A 37 14.83 -3.47 -0.05
CA THR A 37 15.58 -2.22 0.08
C THR A 37 16.09 -2.05 1.51
N LEU A 38 17.37 -1.65 1.64
CA LEU A 38 17.98 -1.32 2.93
C LEU A 38 17.18 -0.22 3.64
N GLU A 39 17.04 -0.31 4.97
CA GLU A 39 16.26 0.65 5.78
C GLU A 39 16.63 2.12 5.48
N ALA A 40 17.93 2.43 5.42
CA ALA A 40 18.43 3.78 5.12
C ALA A 40 18.09 4.30 3.71
N LYS A 41 17.56 3.45 2.83
CA LYS A 41 17.16 3.78 1.45
C LYS A 41 15.64 3.69 1.21
N LYS A 42 14.87 3.17 2.18
CA LYS A 42 13.42 2.99 2.03
C LYS A 42 12.69 4.30 1.80
N GLU A 43 13.02 5.36 2.55
CA GLU A 43 12.36 6.66 2.37
C GLU A 43 12.50 7.18 0.93
N SER A 44 13.71 7.10 0.35
CA SER A 44 13.96 7.53 -1.03
C SER A 44 13.23 6.65 -2.06
N CYS A 45 13.21 5.34 -1.84
CA CYS A 45 12.47 4.38 -2.68
C CYS A 45 10.97 4.72 -2.70
N PHE A 46 10.36 4.85 -1.53
CA PHE A 46 8.95 5.14 -1.39
C PHE A 46 8.58 6.55 -1.86
N THR A 47 9.46 7.55 -1.70
CA THR A 47 9.20 8.90 -2.23
C THR A 47 8.99 8.86 -3.74
N THR A 48 9.86 8.14 -4.47
CA THR A 48 9.77 8.01 -5.93
C THR A 48 8.53 7.20 -6.34
N LEU A 49 8.26 6.12 -5.63
CA LEU A 49 7.12 5.24 -5.93
C LEU A 49 5.78 5.92 -5.65
N SER A 50 5.67 6.70 -4.57
CA SER A 50 4.49 7.49 -4.22
C SER A 50 4.14 8.47 -5.35
N GLN A 51 5.13 9.21 -5.87
CA GLN A 51 4.91 10.13 -7.01
C GLN A 51 4.33 9.43 -8.24
N ARG A 52 4.82 8.22 -8.55
CA ARG A 52 4.31 7.41 -9.66
C ARG A 52 2.89 6.91 -9.41
N ALA A 53 2.58 6.47 -8.19
CA ALA A 53 1.24 6.01 -7.82
C ALA A 53 0.19 7.13 -7.88
N HIS A 54 0.55 8.31 -7.36
CA HIS A 54 -0.28 9.51 -7.46
C HIS A 54 -0.54 9.92 -8.91
N SER A 55 0.52 9.94 -9.74
CA SER A 55 0.40 10.27 -11.17
C SER A 55 -0.49 9.27 -11.91
N ALA A 56 -0.36 7.97 -11.63
CA ALA A 56 -1.19 6.93 -12.23
C ALA A 56 -2.67 7.09 -11.86
N SER A 57 -2.97 7.37 -10.59
CA SER A 57 -4.34 7.61 -10.10
C SER A 57 -4.94 8.87 -10.74
N GLN A 58 -4.16 9.97 -10.79
CA GLN A 58 -4.60 11.25 -11.36
C GLN A 58 -4.86 11.16 -12.86
N ALA A 59 -4.06 10.39 -13.61
CA ALA A 59 -4.29 10.14 -15.03
C ALA A 59 -5.63 9.44 -15.33
N LYS A 60 -6.24 8.82 -14.31
CA LYS A 60 -7.58 8.22 -14.35
C LYS A 60 -8.62 9.07 -13.62
N ASN A 61 -8.37 10.37 -13.43
CA ASN A 61 -9.20 11.29 -12.67
C ASN A 61 -9.52 10.81 -11.24
N ASN A 62 -8.61 10.01 -10.65
CA ASN A 62 -8.81 9.37 -9.35
C ASN A 62 -10.12 8.57 -9.28
N ALA A 63 -10.51 7.90 -10.37
CA ALA A 63 -11.74 7.10 -10.47
C ALA A 63 -11.48 5.58 -10.45
N ASP A 64 -10.23 5.16 -10.36
CA ASP A 64 -9.83 3.76 -10.28
C ASP A 64 -9.54 3.38 -8.81
N ALA A 65 -10.38 2.52 -8.23
CA ALA A 65 -10.24 2.11 -6.83
C ALA A 65 -8.93 1.36 -6.56
N ALA A 66 -8.45 0.53 -7.50
CA ALA A 66 -7.24 -0.24 -7.31
C ALA A 66 -6.00 0.66 -7.27
N LEU A 67 -5.93 1.67 -8.14
CA LEU A 67 -4.83 2.64 -8.13
C LEU A 67 -4.84 3.50 -6.86
N LEU A 68 -6.01 3.92 -6.38
CA LEU A 68 -6.14 4.64 -5.11
C LEU A 68 -5.70 3.80 -3.91
N ILE A 69 -6.11 2.52 -3.85
CA ILE A 69 -5.68 1.59 -2.79
C ILE A 69 -4.16 1.46 -2.77
N TRP A 70 -3.53 1.27 -3.93
CA TRP A 70 -2.08 1.14 -4.00
C TRP A 70 -1.35 2.43 -3.68
N SER A 71 -1.86 3.58 -4.11
CA SER A 71 -1.34 4.89 -3.70
C SER A 71 -1.31 5.02 -2.19
N ALA A 72 -2.42 4.67 -1.53
CA ALA A 72 -2.53 4.71 -0.07
C ALA A 72 -1.62 3.72 0.65
N ILE A 73 -1.48 2.49 0.14
CA ILE A 73 -0.54 1.49 0.70
C ILE A 73 0.89 2.02 0.64
N ILE A 74 1.29 2.59 -0.51
CA ILE A 74 2.61 3.16 -0.72
C ILE A 74 2.86 4.35 0.22
N ASP A 75 1.90 5.27 0.35
CA ASP A 75 2.00 6.42 1.26
C ASP A 75 2.05 5.99 2.73
N SER A 76 1.31 4.95 3.10
CA SER A 76 1.33 4.38 4.46
C SER A 76 2.69 3.76 4.78
N SER A 77 3.27 3.00 3.84
CA SER A 77 4.62 2.45 3.99
C SER A 77 5.70 3.54 4.01
N TRP A 78 5.54 4.58 3.18
CA TRP A 78 6.43 5.74 3.20
C TRP A 78 6.41 6.45 4.54
N ALA A 79 5.21 6.66 5.11
CA ALA A 79 5.06 7.28 6.41
C ALA A 79 5.82 6.51 7.51
N GLY A 80 5.76 5.17 7.47
CA GLY A 80 6.53 4.30 8.37
C GLY A 80 8.05 4.47 8.21
N ALA A 81 8.55 4.56 6.98
CA ALA A 81 9.97 4.75 6.70
C ALA A 81 10.47 6.17 7.03
N LYS A 82 9.62 7.19 6.85
CA LYS A 82 9.96 8.61 7.04
C LYS A 82 9.90 9.05 8.51
N GLY A 83 8.89 8.60 9.24
CA GLY A 83 8.60 9.06 10.59
C GLY A 83 8.32 10.57 10.70
N GLY A 84 8.25 11.06 11.95
CA GLY A 84 8.11 12.49 12.26
C GLY A 84 6.86 13.16 11.70
N LEU A 85 6.89 14.49 11.58
CA LEU A 85 5.73 15.28 11.11
C LEU A 85 5.37 15.00 9.65
N GLY A 86 6.35 14.62 8.82
CA GLY A 86 6.13 14.26 7.42
C GLY A 86 5.33 12.97 7.23
N ALA A 87 5.36 12.06 8.22
CA ALA A 87 4.53 10.85 8.20
C ALA A 87 3.04 11.16 8.35
N LEU A 88 2.68 12.21 9.10
CA LEU A 88 1.28 12.51 9.40
C LEU A 88 0.49 12.97 8.17
N SER A 89 1.09 13.77 7.28
CA SER A 89 0.44 14.18 6.03
C SER A 89 0.21 12.99 5.11
N LEU A 90 1.18 12.07 5.04
CA LEU A 90 1.10 10.85 4.23
C LEU A 90 -0.02 9.92 4.69
N VAL A 91 -0.14 9.64 5.99
CA VAL A 91 -1.23 8.78 6.48
C VAL A 91 -2.61 9.44 6.34
N LYS A 92 -2.70 10.78 6.36
CA LYS A 92 -3.96 11.49 6.09
C LYS A 92 -4.34 11.39 4.60
N GLN A 93 -3.37 11.52 3.70
CA GLN A 93 -3.58 11.31 2.26
C GLN A 93 -4.01 9.87 2.00
N ALA A 94 -3.28 8.88 2.54
CA ALA A 94 -3.62 7.48 2.42
C ALA A 94 -5.04 7.18 2.91
N ARG A 95 -5.44 7.73 4.06
CA ARG A 95 -6.82 7.57 4.57
C ARG A 95 -7.84 8.10 3.56
N SER A 96 -7.64 9.30 3.02
CA SER A 96 -8.55 9.91 2.04
C SER A 96 -8.67 9.06 0.77
N ASP A 97 -7.55 8.51 0.28
CA ASP A 97 -7.54 7.68 -0.92
C ASP A 97 -8.24 6.33 -0.68
N LEU A 98 -8.08 5.74 0.51
CA LEU A 98 -8.79 4.51 0.91
C LEU A 98 -10.30 4.74 1.05
N GLU A 99 -10.70 5.82 1.72
CA GLU A 99 -12.12 6.21 1.85
C GLU A 99 -12.76 6.44 0.48
N LYS A 100 -12.02 7.07 -0.45
CA LYS A 100 -12.47 7.25 -1.83
C LYS A 100 -12.51 5.93 -2.61
N ALA A 101 -11.52 5.06 -2.47
CA ALA A 101 -11.55 3.76 -3.12
C ALA A 101 -12.75 2.92 -2.66
N ILE A 102 -13.07 2.96 -1.36
CA ILE A 102 -14.23 2.29 -0.77
C ILE A 102 -15.55 2.81 -1.37
N SER A 103 -15.65 4.11 -1.65
CA SER A 103 -16.86 4.68 -2.27
C SER A 103 -17.02 4.33 -3.75
N ILE A 104 -15.92 4.02 -4.44
CA ILE A 104 -15.91 3.57 -5.84
C ILE A 104 -16.22 2.06 -5.92
N ASP A 105 -15.44 1.24 -5.21
CA ASP A 105 -15.64 -0.21 -5.14
C ASP A 105 -15.15 -0.74 -3.77
N PRO A 106 -16.07 -1.04 -2.84
CA PRO A 106 -15.70 -1.51 -1.50
C PRO A 106 -15.09 -2.91 -1.48
N ASN A 107 -15.18 -3.68 -2.58
CA ASN A 107 -14.64 -5.03 -2.69
C ASN A 107 -13.37 -5.09 -3.54
N ALA A 108 -12.94 -3.96 -4.11
CA ALA A 108 -11.74 -3.86 -4.92
C ALA A 108 -10.54 -4.53 -4.23
N LEU A 109 -9.79 -5.29 -5.01
CA LEU A 109 -8.61 -6.03 -4.54
C LEU A 109 -8.92 -6.88 -3.30
N GLN A 110 -10.07 -7.56 -3.29
CA GLN A 110 -10.50 -8.43 -2.20
C GLN A 110 -10.57 -7.67 -0.86
N GLY A 111 -11.10 -6.45 -0.88
CA GLY A 111 -11.30 -5.63 0.32
C GLY A 111 -10.01 -5.03 0.90
N SER A 112 -8.93 -4.93 0.11
CA SER A 112 -7.64 -4.39 0.58
C SER A 112 -7.74 -2.99 1.18
N ALA A 113 -8.69 -2.17 0.71
CA ALA A 113 -8.93 -0.85 1.28
C ALA A 113 -9.29 -0.91 2.78
N TRP A 114 -10.14 -1.86 3.17
CA TRP A 114 -10.54 -2.07 4.56
C TRP A 114 -9.37 -2.53 5.44
N THR A 115 -8.53 -3.44 4.91
CA THR A 115 -7.32 -3.89 5.62
C THR A 115 -6.39 -2.72 5.92
N SER A 116 -6.05 -1.92 4.89
CA SER A 116 -5.14 -0.80 5.02
C SER A 116 -5.70 0.32 5.90
N LEU A 117 -7.00 0.61 5.78
CA LEU A 117 -7.66 1.62 6.59
C LEU A 117 -7.71 1.20 8.08
N GLY A 118 -8.02 -0.07 8.34
CA GLY A 118 -7.94 -0.65 9.67
C GLY A 118 -6.54 -0.56 10.26
N ALA A 119 -5.51 -0.87 9.47
CA ALA A 119 -4.11 -0.73 9.86
C ALA A 119 -3.75 0.71 10.27
N LEU A 120 -4.12 1.69 9.46
CA LEU A 120 -3.90 3.09 9.79
C LEU A 120 -4.56 3.49 11.10
N TYR A 121 -5.80 3.05 11.35
CA TYR A 121 -6.52 3.42 12.56
C TYR A 121 -5.88 2.91 13.86
N TYR A 122 -5.20 1.77 13.88
CA TYR A 122 -4.51 1.31 15.10
C TYR A 122 -3.03 1.69 15.15
N GLN A 123 -2.41 2.06 14.03
CA GLN A 123 -0.98 2.40 13.97
C GLN A 123 -0.71 3.92 14.09
N VAL A 124 -1.64 4.75 13.64
CA VAL A 124 -1.51 6.22 13.72
C VAL A 124 -1.90 6.70 15.12
N PRO A 125 -1.23 7.74 15.68
CA PRO A 125 -1.65 8.34 16.94
C PRO A 125 -3.10 8.86 16.91
N GLY A 126 -3.77 8.81 18.06
CA GLY A 126 -5.12 9.37 18.22
C GLY A 126 -5.14 10.91 18.25
N TRP A 127 -6.33 11.46 18.52
CA TRP A 127 -6.52 12.90 18.74
C TRP A 127 -5.69 13.38 19.94
N PRO A 128 -5.08 14.58 19.90
CA PRO A 128 -5.21 15.64 18.88
C PRO A 128 -4.22 15.56 17.72
N ILE A 129 -3.28 14.60 17.74
CA ILE A 129 -2.16 14.57 16.78
C ILE A 129 -2.56 13.91 15.47
N GLY A 130 -3.26 12.79 15.54
CA GLY A 130 -3.69 12.02 14.38
C GLY A 130 -5.16 11.62 14.47
N PHE A 131 -5.48 10.51 13.81
CA PHE A 131 -6.85 10.01 13.68
C PHE A 131 -7.01 8.57 14.15
N GLY A 132 -6.01 8.02 14.83
CA GLY A 132 -6.05 6.67 15.36
C GLY A 132 -7.29 6.44 16.23
N ASP A 133 -7.95 5.31 16.02
CA ASP A 133 -9.18 4.90 16.69
C ASP A 133 -9.27 3.37 16.63
N LYS A 134 -9.06 2.72 17.79
CA LYS A 134 -9.03 1.25 17.90
C LYS A 134 -10.37 0.59 17.54
N ASN A 135 -11.49 1.26 17.83
CA ASN A 135 -12.81 0.71 17.53
C ASN A 135 -13.03 0.69 16.02
N LYS A 136 -12.65 1.78 15.33
CA LYS A 136 -12.67 1.82 13.86
C LYS A 136 -11.69 0.82 13.27
N ALA A 137 -10.49 0.68 13.84
CA ALA A 137 -9.54 -0.31 13.38
C ALA A 137 -10.14 -1.73 13.38
N GLU A 138 -10.75 -2.13 14.50
CA GLU A 138 -11.38 -3.44 14.64
C GLU A 138 -12.53 -3.64 13.64
N GLU A 139 -13.40 -2.63 13.47
CA GLU A 139 -14.50 -2.66 12.51
C GLU A 139 -14.00 -2.88 11.08
N MET A 140 -13.02 -2.09 10.64
CA MET A 140 -12.50 -2.18 9.28
C MET A 140 -11.76 -3.50 9.04
N LEU A 141 -10.95 -3.97 10.00
CA LEU A 141 -10.24 -5.25 9.88
C LEU A 141 -11.20 -6.45 9.84
N LYS A 142 -12.28 -6.43 10.64
CA LYS A 142 -13.33 -7.46 10.56
C LYS A 142 -14.04 -7.44 9.21
N LYS A 143 -14.28 -6.26 8.64
CA LYS A 143 -14.86 -6.15 7.30
C LYS A 143 -13.93 -6.71 6.22
N ALA A 144 -12.62 -6.46 6.33
CA ALA A 144 -11.63 -7.06 5.45
C ALA A 144 -11.62 -8.59 5.53
N LEU A 145 -11.67 -9.15 6.74
CA LEU A 145 -11.76 -10.61 6.96
C LEU A 145 -13.05 -11.22 6.41
N ALA A 146 -14.18 -10.50 6.47
CA ALA A 146 -15.42 -10.97 5.88
C ALA A 146 -15.35 -11.08 4.35
N ILE A 147 -14.60 -10.17 3.71
CA ILE A 147 -14.41 -10.16 2.24
C ILE A 147 -13.35 -11.18 1.82
N ASN A 148 -12.25 -11.28 2.57
CA ASN A 148 -11.10 -12.13 2.25
C ASN A 148 -10.66 -12.94 3.49
N PRO A 149 -11.41 -13.98 3.86
CA PRO A 149 -11.20 -14.71 5.11
C PRO A 149 -9.88 -15.46 5.16
N ASP A 150 -9.31 -15.84 4.02
CA ASP A 150 -8.11 -16.68 3.93
C ASP A 150 -6.90 -15.90 3.36
N GLY A 151 -7.04 -14.59 3.16
CA GLY A 151 -5.97 -13.74 2.64
C GLY A 151 -4.87 -13.48 3.67
N ILE A 152 -3.61 -13.42 3.20
CA ILE A 152 -2.44 -13.22 4.06
C ILE A 152 -2.50 -11.87 4.81
N ASP A 153 -2.77 -10.77 4.10
CA ASP A 153 -2.74 -9.42 4.66
C ASP A 153 -3.89 -9.17 5.68
N PRO A 154 -5.18 -9.45 5.40
CA PRO A 154 -6.24 -9.21 6.39
C PRO A 154 -6.07 -10.05 7.67
N ASN A 155 -5.62 -11.31 7.55
CA ASN A 155 -5.32 -12.14 8.72
C ASN A 155 -4.09 -11.63 9.48
N TYR A 156 -3.03 -11.21 8.77
CA TYR A 156 -1.86 -10.62 9.41
C TYR A 156 -2.21 -9.36 10.21
N PHE A 157 -2.85 -8.38 9.57
CA PHE A 157 -3.13 -7.09 10.21
C PHE A 157 -4.15 -7.21 11.35
N TYR A 158 -5.11 -8.14 11.27
CA TYR A 158 -5.99 -8.42 12.41
C TYR A 158 -5.24 -9.14 13.54
N GLY A 159 -4.33 -10.07 13.21
CA GLY A 159 -3.42 -10.68 14.17
C GLY A 159 -2.59 -9.64 14.92
N ASP A 160 -1.88 -8.77 14.20
CA ASP A 160 -1.05 -7.68 14.78
C ASP A 160 -1.90 -6.73 15.64
N PHE A 161 -3.09 -6.32 15.16
CA PHE A 161 -4.03 -5.53 15.95
C PHE A 161 -4.37 -6.21 17.29
N LEU A 162 -4.71 -7.49 17.27
CA LEU A 162 -5.04 -8.24 18.49
C LEU A 162 -3.84 -8.34 19.45
N LEU A 163 -2.61 -8.49 18.94
CA LEU A 163 -1.41 -8.45 19.78
C LEU A 163 -1.26 -7.10 20.48
N LYS A 164 -1.48 -5.99 19.78
CA LYS A 164 -1.43 -4.63 20.34
C LYS A 164 -2.53 -4.38 21.38
N GLU A 165 -3.67 -5.04 21.24
CA GLU A 165 -4.74 -5.06 22.23
C GLU A 165 -4.53 -6.10 23.36
N LYS A 166 -3.34 -6.72 23.44
CA LYS A 166 -2.96 -7.73 24.43
C LYS A 166 -3.83 -9.01 24.39
N LYS A 167 -4.54 -9.24 23.28
CA LYS A 167 -5.32 -10.46 23.00
C LYS A 167 -4.44 -11.51 22.33
N THR A 168 -3.33 -11.84 22.98
CA THR A 168 -2.22 -12.62 22.41
C THR A 168 -2.65 -13.98 21.84
N GLY A 169 -3.53 -14.71 22.54
CA GLY A 169 -4.02 -16.00 22.07
C GLY A 169 -4.84 -15.92 20.78
N GLU A 170 -5.68 -14.90 20.63
CA GLU A 170 -6.41 -14.66 19.39
C GLU A 170 -5.49 -14.16 18.29
N GLY A 171 -4.58 -13.23 18.60
CA GLY A 171 -3.61 -12.70 17.64
C GLY A 171 -2.76 -13.80 17.01
N LYS A 172 -2.23 -14.71 17.84
CA LYS A 172 -1.48 -15.89 17.39
C LYS A 172 -2.29 -16.73 16.40
N ARG A 173 -3.57 -17.00 16.67
CA ARG A 173 -4.42 -17.81 15.77
C ARG A 173 -4.57 -17.17 14.38
N TYR A 174 -4.73 -15.84 14.31
CA TYR A 174 -4.83 -15.14 13.03
C TYR A 174 -3.50 -15.06 12.29
N LEU A 175 -2.38 -14.89 13.01
CA LEU A 175 -1.04 -14.97 12.42
C LEU A 175 -0.72 -16.35 11.84
N GLU A 176 -1.04 -17.43 12.57
CA GLU A 176 -0.92 -18.80 12.07
C GLU A 176 -1.83 -19.07 10.86
N LYS A 177 -3.01 -18.44 10.82
CA LYS A 177 -3.88 -18.49 9.64
C LYS A 177 -3.24 -17.77 8.45
N ALA A 178 -2.65 -16.60 8.66
CA ALA A 178 -1.95 -15.85 7.62
C ALA A 178 -0.78 -16.63 7.00
N LEU A 179 -0.02 -17.41 7.80
CA LEU A 179 1.04 -18.30 7.28
C LEU A 179 0.55 -19.39 6.33
N LYS A 180 -0.73 -19.76 6.41
CA LYS A 180 -1.34 -20.80 5.58
C LYS A 180 -2.10 -20.23 4.39
N ALA A 181 -2.06 -18.91 4.20
CA ALA A 181 -2.76 -18.25 3.11
C ALA A 181 -2.25 -18.75 1.74
N PRO A 182 -3.12 -18.86 0.72
CA PRO A 182 -2.70 -19.22 -0.63
C PRO A 182 -1.68 -18.23 -1.19
N ALA A 183 -0.68 -18.75 -1.92
CA ALA A 183 0.28 -17.91 -2.63
C ALA A 183 -0.42 -17.07 -3.71
N ARG A 184 -0.03 -15.79 -3.82
CA ARG A 184 -0.55 -14.87 -4.82
C ARG A 184 0.42 -14.79 -6.00
N GLN A 185 -0.02 -15.22 -7.18
CA GLN A 185 0.80 -15.20 -8.40
C GLN A 185 1.29 -13.77 -8.70
N GLY A 186 2.60 -13.61 -8.92
CA GLY A 186 3.22 -12.30 -9.19
C GLY A 186 3.45 -11.45 -7.93
N ARG A 187 3.21 -11.99 -6.73
CA ARG A 187 3.39 -11.32 -5.43
C ARG A 187 4.37 -12.04 -4.51
N GLU A 188 5.27 -12.84 -5.08
CA GLU A 188 6.18 -13.72 -4.35
C GLU A 188 7.08 -12.94 -3.37
N ILE A 189 7.60 -11.78 -3.78
CA ILE A 189 8.41 -10.91 -2.91
C ILE A 189 7.60 -10.41 -1.71
N ALA A 190 6.36 -9.98 -1.96
CA ALA A 190 5.46 -9.48 -0.92
C ALA A 190 5.06 -10.60 0.05
N ASP A 191 4.70 -11.77 -0.47
CA ASP A 191 4.26 -12.91 0.34
C ASP A 191 5.42 -13.45 1.20
N GLN A 192 6.62 -13.58 0.63
CA GLN A 192 7.81 -13.96 1.41
C GLN A 192 8.17 -12.92 2.47
N GLY A 193 8.07 -11.63 2.15
CA GLY A 193 8.26 -10.55 3.10
C GLY A 193 7.29 -10.62 4.26
N ARG A 194 6.00 -10.78 3.94
CA ARG A 194 4.92 -10.89 4.93
C ARG A 194 5.07 -12.15 5.79
N HIS A 195 5.50 -13.28 5.24
CA HIS A 195 5.81 -14.48 6.02
C HIS A 195 6.93 -14.23 7.05
N ARG A 196 7.95 -13.43 6.71
CA ARG A 196 9.00 -13.04 7.68
C ARG A 196 8.46 -12.12 8.77
N ASP A 197 7.60 -11.17 8.41
CA ASP A 197 6.92 -10.30 9.39
C ASP A 197 6.10 -11.15 10.39
N ILE A 198 5.29 -12.09 9.87
CA ILE A 198 4.49 -13.00 10.70
C ILE A 198 5.36 -13.86 11.62
N ALA A 199 6.45 -14.43 11.11
CA ALA A 199 7.36 -15.27 11.89
C ALA A 199 7.96 -14.48 13.06
N LYS A 200 8.41 -13.24 12.79
CA LYS A 200 8.94 -12.34 13.82
C LYS A 200 7.90 -12.01 14.90
N ASP A 201 6.66 -11.73 14.49
CA ASP A 201 5.60 -11.41 15.44
C ASP A 201 5.23 -12.64 16.30
N LEU A 202 5.23 -13.85 15.73
CA LEU A 202 5.01 -15.09 16.48
C LEU A 202 6.15 -15.41 17.46
N GLU A 203 7.40 -15.15 17.10
CA GLU A 203 8.55 -15.29 18.00
C GLU A 203 8.45 -14.35 19.19
N SER A 204 7.89 -13.16 19.02
CA SER A 204 7.73 -12.16 20.10
C SER A 204 6.71 -12.54 21.18
N ILE A 205 5.91 -13.59 20.94
CA ILE A 205 4.87 -14.08 21.85
C ILE A 205 5.37 -15.22 22.75
N GLN A 206 6.52 -15.81 22.43
CA GLN A 206 7.11 -16.93 23.17
C GLN A 206 7.77 -16.46 24.46
#